data_AF-A0A8K0I285-F1
#
_entry.id   AF-A0A8K0I285-F1
#
_cell.length_a   1.000
_cell.length_b   1.000
_cell.length_c   1.000
_cell.angle_alpha   90.00
_cell.angle_beta   90.00
_cell.angle_gamma   90.00
#
_symmetry.space_group_name_H-M   'P 1'
#
loop_
_entity.id
_entity.type
_entity.pdbx_description
1 polymer ?
#
loop_
_entity_poly.entity_id
_entity_poly.type
_entity_poly.pdbx_seq_one_letter_code
_entity_poly.pdbx_strand_id
1 'polypeptide(L)'
;MMVAVFFSILQNDTTYFGALVGRVANRIAHARFSINGTVYKLIPNDGNNTLHGFPGDLDVFVTYKIDYDYVFSVSMRAVPRNKPTPVNLAQHTYWNLGGHDGGTILKHSVQIFASHFTPVDKNLIPTGKIAPVEGTPYDFRKPMTAGSRIDHLPGGYDINYVLDSPTDVQGVRKVAIVEDRESGRVLELWANQPGVQFYTGNLLKDEKGKGGHHYKQHDGLCLETQDFPDAVNHPNFPREFDITNDYLKRRAIALIHPLFVEGSELFDVQGRRVATLYDVSSPQELELVRSDDKQADNVVIIFSGEWQVITAENTVAAFHGCKRTVLAVSTASSEAQVFLEALEQGLDGVVLKVEEIGEILKLKDYFDRRNEAGNLLALTKATVTRVEVVGMGDRVCVDLCSLMRPGEGLLVGSFARGLFLVHSECLESNYIASRPFRVNAGPVHAYVAVPGGKTCYLSELQAGKEVVVVDQSGLQRTATVGRVKIESRPLILVEAKENSGHETYSIFLQNAETVGLVCPYEADETTKTAIPVTSLKVGDDVMLRMQGGGRHTGIEIQEFILEK
;
A
#
# COMPACT_ATOMS: atom_id res chain seq x y z
N MET A 1 2.33 -6.55 7.48
CA MET A 1 2.64 -5.11 7.58
C MET A 1 1.33 -4.35 7.73
N MET A 2 1.04 -3.79 8.91
CA MET A 2 -0.18 -3.00 9.09
C MET A 2 0.15 -1.53 8.81
N VAL A 3 -0.47 -0.97 7.76
CA VAL A 3 -0.51 0.49 7.58
C VAL A 3 -1.58 1.01 8.53
N ALA A 4 -1.20 1.19 9.80
CA ALA A 4 -1.90 2.13 10.66
C ALA A 4 -1.55 3.52 10.16
N VAL A 5 -2.55 4.19 9.62
CA VAL A 5 -2.41 5.58 9.16
C VAL A 5 -2.44 6.44 10.41
N PHE A 6 -1.28 6.94 10.80
CA PHE A 6 -1.18 8.05 11.73
C PHE A 6 -1.19 9.35 10.93
N PHE A 7 -2.23 10.15 11.13
CA PHE A 7 -2.17 11.56 10.80
C PHE A 7 -1.37 12.27 11.90
N SER A 8 -0.27 12.87 11.51
CA SER A 8 0.33 13.96 12.29
C SER A 8 -0.11 15.29 11.67
N ILE A 9 -0.36 16.21 12.60
CA ILE A 9 -0.47 17.66 12.45
C ILE A 9 -1.88 18.16 12.06
N LEU A 10 -2.54 18.70 13.09
CA LEU A 10 -3.59 19.72 13.08
C LEU A 10 -3.70 20.47 11.74
N GLN A 11 -4.49 19.93 10.81
CA GLN A 11 -5.03 20.72 9.72
C GLN A 11 -6.44 21.13 10.15
N ASN A 12 -6.73 22.43 10.13
CA ASN A 12 -8.11 22.92 10.24
C ASN A 12 -8.83 22.57 8.92
N ASP A 13 -9.15 21.30 8.74
CA ASP A 13 -10.10 20.86 7.74
C ASP A 13 -11.47 20.63 8.40
N THR A 14 -12.52 20.52 7.58
CA THR A 14 -13.90 20.32 8.06
C THR A 14 -14.22 18.86 8.39
N THR A 15 -13.28 17.95 8.13
CA THR A 15 -13.47 16.49 8.16
C THR A 15 -12.86 15.81 9.37
N TYR A 16 -11.89 16.46 10.01
CA TYR A 16 -11.19 16.06 11.22
C TYR A 16 -10.55 14.66 11.13
N PHE A 17 -9.96 14.31 9.98
CA PHE A 17 -9.37 12.98 9.76
C PHE A 17 -8.32 12.62 10.82
N GLY A 18 -8.65 11.66 11.69
CA GLY A 18 -7.75 11.15 12.73
C GLY A 18 -7.44 12.16 13.84
N ALA A 19 -8.14 13.29 13.88
CA ALA A 19 -7.84 14.36 14.81
C ALA A 19 -8.22 13.98 16.25
N LEU A 20 -7.47 14.54 17.21
CA LEU A 20 -7.94 14.64 18.59
C LEU A 20 -8.94 15.80 18.65
N VAL A 21 -10.20 15.48 18.95
CA VAL A 21 -11.26 16.49 19.05
C VAL A 21 -11.60 16.80 20.51
N GLY A 22 -11.81 18.08 20.81
CA GLY A 22 -12.05 18.57 22.17
C GLY A 22 -11.96 20.09 22.24
N ARG A 23 -12.12 20.73 23.40
CA ARG A 23 -12.14 20.15 24.77
C ARG A 23 -13.40 19.41 25.17
N VAL A 24 -14.52 19.69 24.51
CA VAL A 24 -15.75 18.91 24.66
C VAL A 24 -16.12 18.44 23.26
N ALA A 25 -15.94 17.14 23.02
CA ALA A 25 -16.21 16.50 21.75
C ALA A 25 -17.71 16.49 21.45
N ASN A 26 -18.02 16.49 20.15
CA ASN A 26 -19.34 16.67 19.59
C ASN A 26 -20.00 18.02 20.00
N ARG A 27 -21.32 18.15 19.79
CA ARG A 27 -22.05 19.43 19.90
C ARG A 27 -22.41 19.80 21.34
N ILE A 28 -22.33 21.10 21.64
CA ILE A 28 -22.91 21.78 22.81
C ILE A 28 -24.07 22.65 22.33
N ALA A 29 -25.27 22.37 22.85
CA ALA A 29 -26.48 23.07 22.48
C ALA A 29 -26.41 24.58 22.78
N HIS A 30 -26.86 25.41 21.83
CA HIS A 30 -26.95 26.87 21.95
C HIS A 30 -25.63 27.57 22.27
N ALA A 31 -24.49 26.92 22.01
CA ALA A 31 -23.15 27.42 22.31
C ALA A 31 -23.04 27.94 23.76
N ARG A 32 -23.69 27.25 24.71
CA ARG A 32 -23.71 27.65 26.12
C ARG A 32 -23.97 26.46 27.02
N PHE A 33 -23.60 26.62 28.29
CA PHE A 33 -23.91 25.69 29.37
C PHE A 33 -23.80 26.43 30.71
N SER A 34 -24.17 25.77 31.80
CA SER A 34 -24.09 26.33 33.15
C SER A 34 -23.31 25.44 34.10
N ILE A 35 -22.35 26.01 34.84
CA ILE A 35 -21.66 25.35 35.96
C ILE A 35 -21.99 26.12 37.23
N ASN A 36 -22.51 25.44 38.25
CA ASN A 36 -22.85 26.03 39.56
C ASN A 36 -23.67 27.33 39.44
N GLY A 37 -24.65 27.35 38.52
CA GLY A 37 -25.51 28.51 38.27
C GLY A 37 -24.88 29.64 37.44
N THR A 38 -23.59 29.57 37.11
CA THR A 38 -22.93 30.52 36.21
C THR A 38 -23.08 30.06 34.77
N VAL A 39 -23.64 30.92 33.91
CA VAL A 39 -23.80 30.66 32.48
C VAL A 39 -22.52 31.03 31.74
N TYR A 40 -22.00 30.09 30.96
CA TYR A 40 -20.85 30.29 30.08
C TYR A 40 -21.32 30.27 28.64
N LYS A 41 -20.87 31.25 27.85
CA LYS A 41 -21.12 31.33 26.41
C LYS A 41 -19.87 30.93 25.65
N LEU A 42 -20.07 30.18 24.58
CA LEU A 42 -19.07 29.70 23.64
C LEU A 42 -19.19 30.45 22.33
N ILE A 43 -18.20 30.25 21.45
CA ILE A 43 -18.28 30.71 20.07
C ILE A 43 -19.10 29.67 19.29
N PRO A 44 -20.24 30.05 18.67
CA PRO A 44 -20.96 29.17 17.77
C PRO A 44 -20.13 28.94 16.51
N ASN A 45 -19.88 27.68 16.16
CA ASN A 45 -19.15 27.27 14.96
C ASN A 45 -19.90 26.20 14.15
N ASP A 46 -21.07 25.76 14.62
CA ASP A 46 -22.00 24.88 13.90
C ASP A 46 -23.43 25.38 14.11
N GLY A 47 -23.84 26.34 13.26
CA GLY A 47 -25.09 27.07 13.43
C GLY A 47 -25.12 27.84 14.76
N ASN A 48 -26.14 27.57 15.59
CA ASN A 48 -26.26 28.15 16.93
C ASN A 48 -25.54 27.35 18.03
N ASN A 49 -24.83 26.27 17.65
CA ASN A 49 -24.17 25.35 18.57
C ASN A 49 -22.65 25.47 18.48
N THR A 50 -21.96 24.85 19.42
CA THR A 50 -20.50 24.68 19.36
C THR A 50 -20.17 23.21 19.13
N LEU A 51 -19.47 22.90 18.05
CA LEU A 51 -18.89 21.59 17.75
C LEU A 51 -17.41 21.58 18.19
N HIS A 52 -17.03 20.62 19.03
CA HIS A 52 -15.66 20.41 19.51
C HIS A 52 -15.01 21.63 20.20
N GLY A 53 -15.63 22.23 21.23
CA GLY A 53 -15.11 23.49 21.80
C GLY A 53 -15.50 23.81 23.24
N PHE A 54 -14.68 24.65 23.90
CA PHE A 54 -14.90 25.15 25.28
C PHE A 54 -13.91 26.32 25.61
N PRO A 55 -14.14 27.22 26.60
CA PRO A 55 -13.23 28.31 27.00
C PRO A 55 -12.32 27.94 28.20
N GLY A 56 -11.21 28.64 28.40
CA GLY A 56 -10.24 28.42 29.51
C GLY A 56 -8.90 27.83 29.05
N ASP A 57 -8.01 27.44 29.96
CA ASP A 57 -6.70 26.85 29.62
C ASP A 57 -6.62 25.39 30.10
N LEU A 58 -6.29 24.47 29.19
CA LEU A 58 -6.21 23.03 29.46
C LEU A 58 -4.91 22.47 28.87
N ASP A 59 -4.10 21.84 29.71
CA ASP A 59 -2.98 21.02 29.24
C ASP A 59 -3.52 19.64 28.85
N VAL A 60 -3.28 19.25 27.60
CA VAL A 60 -3.68 17.93 27.08
C VAL A 60 -2.43 17.16 26.70
N PHE A 61 -2.30 15.97 27.26
CA PHE A 61 -1.25 15.01 26.97
C PHE A 61 -1.91 13.81 26.30
N VAL A 62 -1.54 13.54 25.06
CA VAL A 62 -1.98 12.33 24.37
C VAL A 62 -0.77 11.45 24.13
N THR A 63 -0.88 10.22 24.60
CA THR A 63 0.10 9.18 24.36
C THR A 63 -0.53 8.19 23.40
N TYR A 64 -0.03 8.19 22.17
CA TYR A 64 -0.22 7.10 21.23
C TYR A 64 0.86 6.09 21.50
N LYS A 65 0.46 4.84 21.77
CA LYS A 65 1.40 3.78 22.07
C LYS A 65 0.97 2.53 21.34
N ILE A 66 1.93 1.90 20.68
CA ILE A 66 1.80 0.49 20.32
C ILE A 66 2.36 -0.23 21.55
N ASP A 67 1.47 -0.72 22.41
CA ASP A 67 1.81 -1.21 23.76
C ASP A 67 2.68 -2.46 23.68
N TYR A 68 2.22 -3.38 22.84
CA TYR A 68 2.89 -4.56 22.31
C TYR A 68 2.27 -4.78 20.94
N ASP A 69 2.82 -5.72 20.19
CA ASP A 69 2.43 -6.05 18.84
C ASP A 69 0.92 -5.89 18.65
N TYR A 70 0.51 -5.08 17.68
CA TYR A 70 -0.88 -4.82 17.25
C TYR A 70 -1.87 -4.34 18.32
N VAL A 71 -1.44 -4.05 19.54
CA VAL A 71 -2.23 -3.26 20.49
C VAL A 71 -1.90 -1.78 20.34
N PHE A 72 -2.74 -1.07 19.61
CA PHE A 72 -2.67 0.38 19.52
C PHE A 72 -3.51 1.01 20.64
N SER A 73 -2.85 1.57 21.65
CA SER A 73 -3.51 2.31 22.71
C SER A 73 -3.35 3.82 22.53
N VAL A 74 -4.42 4.51 22.91
CA VAL A 74 -4.48 5.96 23.01
C VAL A 74 -4.82 6.28 24.46
N SER A 75 -3.87 6.86 25.18
CA SER A 75 -4.09 7.40 26.52
C SER A 75 -4.15 8.91 26.44
N MET A 76 -5.25 9.49 26.87
CA MET A 76 -5.44 10.94 26.91
C MET A 76 -5.49 11.38 28.38
N ARG A 77 -4.70 12.38 28.72
CA ARG A 77 -4.71 13.03 30.03
C ARG A 77 -4.93 14.51 29.85
N ALA A 78 -5.83 15.08 30.65
CA ALA A 78 -6.11 16.50 30.61
C ALA A 78 -6.01 17.11 32.00
N VAL A 79 -5.43 18.30 32.09
CA VAL A 79 -5.25 19.05 33.35
C VAL A 79 -5.68 20.50 33.14
N PRO A 80 -6.72 20.99 33.84
CA PRO A 80 -7.07 22.40 33.81
C PRO A 80 -5.96 23.24 34.46
N ARG A 81 -5.51 24.31 33.81
CA ARG A 81 -4.44 25.17 34.38
C ARG A 81 -4.95 26.11 35.47
N ASN A 82 -6.07 26.76 35.20
CA ASN A 82 -6.46 27.96 35.93
C ASN A 82 -7.81 27.84 36.63
N LYS A 83 -8.75 27.08 36.06
CA LYS A 83 -10.13 26.97 36.55
C LYS A 83 -10.71 25.61 36.20
N PRO A 84 -11.60 25.04 37.04
CA PRO A 84 -12.36 23.85 36.68
C PRO A 84 -13.09 24.03 35.34
N THR A 85 -13.01 23.00 34.50
CA THR A 85 -13.55 23.03 33.14
C THR A 85 -14.02 21.64 32.73
N PRO A 86 -15.20 21.51 32.11
CA PRO A 86 -15.61 20.32 31.36
C PRO A 86 -14.55 19.88 30.37
N VAL A 87 -14.30 18.57 30.35
CA VAL A 87 -13.41 17.91 29.39
C VAL A 87 -14.06 16.61 28.92
N ASN A 88 -14.34 16.54 27.62
CA ASN A 88 -14.73 15.35 26.90
C ASN A 88 -13.87 15.28 25.63
N LEU A 89 -12.84 14.43 25.61
CA LEU A 89 -11.95 14.27 24.46
C LEU A 89 -12.32 13.01 23.70
N ALA A 90 -12.21 13.06 22.37
CA ALA A 90 -12.42 11.90 21.51
C ALA A 90 -11.38 11.86 20.39
N GLN A 91 -11.19 10.68 19.81
CA GLN A 91 -10.35 10.49 18.63
C GLN A 91 -11.27 10.28 17.41
N HIS A 92 -11.08 11.11 16.38
CA HIS A 92 -11.95 11.13 15.20
C HIS A 92 -11.34 10.34 14.03
N THR A 93 -10.94 9.10 14.29
CA THR A 93 -10.35 8.21 13.27
C THR A 93 -11.40 7.63 12.35
N TYR A 94 -11.14 7.69 11.05
CA TYR A 94 -11.90 6.99 10.03
C TYR A 94 -11.24 5.65 9.73
N TRP A 95 -11.96 4.57 9.97
CA TRP A 95 -11.56 3.20 9.72
C TRP A 95 -12.18 2.71 8.41
N ASN A 96 -11.33 2.10 7.59
CA ASN A 96 -11.75 1.25 6.48
C ASN A 96 -10.84 0.02 6.46
N LEU A 97 -11.36 -1.11 6.95
CA LEU A 97 -10.57 -2.32 7.11
C LEU A 97 -10.24 -3.00 5.77
N GLY A 98 -10.96 -2.70 4.68
CA GLY A 98 -10.59 -3.18 3.33
C GLY A 98 -9.31 -2.50 2.82
N GLY A 99 -9.03 -1.30 3.29
CA GLY A 99 -7.95 -0.44 2.81
C GLY A 99 -8.49 0.97 2.60
N HIS A 100 -7.61 1.98 2.51
CA HIS A 100 -8.07 3.36 2.33
C HIS A 100 -8.75 3.58 0.96
N ASP A 101 -8.48 2.72 -0.01
CA ASP A 101 -9.04 2.68 -1.36
C ASP A 101 -9.97 1.47 -1.58
N GLY A 102 -10.35 0.77 -0.51
CA GLY A 102 -11.21 -0.42 -0.54
C GLY A 102 -12.69 -0.14 -0.84
N GLY A 103 -13.05 1.10 -1.20
CA GLY A 103 -14.42 1.54 -1.42
C GLY A 103 -15.22 1.70 -0.12
N THR A 104 -16.55 1.60 -0.23
CA THR A 104 -17.44 1.94 0.90
C THR A 104 -17.39 0.92 2.04
N ILE A 105 -17.59 1.37 3.28
CA ILE A 105 -17.66 0.53 4.48
C ILE A 105 -18.98 -0.25 4.62
N LEU A 106 -19.90 -0.17 3.65
CA LEU A 106 -21.26 -0.70 3.77
C LEU A 106 -21.30 -2.23 3.94
N LYS A 107 -20.25 -2.95 3.53
CA LYS A 107 -20.10 -4.39 3.72
C LYS A 107 -19.43 -4.78 5.04
N HIS A 108 -18.79 -3.84 5.74
CA HIS A 108 -18.13 -4.12 7.03
C HIS A 108 -19.17 -4.61 8.02
N SER A 109 -18.86 -5.73 8.67
CA SER A 109 -19.64 -6.25 9.78
C SER A 109 -19.28 -5.45 11.03
N VAL A 110 -20.29 -4.86 11.66
CA VAL A 110 -20.16 -4.03 12.86
C VAL A 110 -20.96 -4.68 13.98
N GLN A 111 -20.37 -4.77 15.16
CA GLN A 111 -21.05 -5.09 16.41
C GLN A 111 -20.69 -4.02 17.44
N ILE A 112 -21.69 -3.46 18.12
CA ILE A 112 -21.51 -2.47 19.19
C ILE A 112 -22.14 -3.04 20.46
N PHE A 113 -21.37 -3.08 21.55
CA PHE A 113 -21.79 -3.63 22.84
C PHE A 113 -22.60 -2.60 23.64
N ALA A 114 -23.75 -2.20 23.08
CA ALA A 114 -24.65 -1.19 23.61
C ALA A 114 -26.11 -1.56 23.34
N SER A 115 -26.95 -1.52 24.38
CA SER A 115 -28.38 -1.76 24.32
C SER A 115 -29.20 -0.48 24.21
N HIS A 116 -28.57 0.69 24.39
CA HIS A 116 -29.21 1.99 24.34
C HIS A 116 -28.39 3.01 23.53
N PHE A 117 -29.04 4.09 23.12
CA PHE A 117 -28.43 5.25 22.46
C PHE A 117 -29.04 6.55 22.98
N THR A 118 -28.44 7.68 22.66
CA THR A 118 -28.96 9.01 23.02
C THR A 118 -29.65 9.65 21.81
N PRO A 119 -31.00 9.66 21.72
CA PRO A 119 -31.71 10.21 20.57
C PRO A 119 -31.43 11.70 20.38
N VAL A 120 -31.32 12.12 19.13
CA VAL A 120 -31.00 13.50 18.74
C VAL A 120 -32.17 14.22 18.07
N ASP A 121 -32.14 15.54 18.07
CA ASP A 121 -33.03 16.38 17.28
C ASP A 121 -32.55 16.51 15.83
N LYS A 122 -33.25 17.33 15.04
CA LYS A 122 -32.92 17.59 13.62
C LYS A 122 -31.54 18.24 13.40
N ASN A 123 -30.92 18.79 14.44
CA ASN A 123 -29.59 19.40 14.40
C ASN A 123 -28.53 18.47 14.99
N LEU A 124 -28.86 17.19 15.20
CA LEU A 124 -28.00 16.19 15.82
C LEU A 124 -27.61 16.52 17.27
N ILE A 125 -28.45 17.30 17.97
CA ILE A 125 -28.29 17.60 19.40
C ILE A 125 -29.04 16.55 20.21
N PRO A 126 -28.42 15.89 21.20
CA PRO A 126 -29.12 14.98 22.09
C PRO A 126 -30.34 15.61 22.77
N THR A 127 -31.39 14.81 22.91
CA THR A 127 -32.65 15.24 23.54
C THR A 127 -32.62 15.11 25.06
N GLY A 128 -31.54 14.59 25.63
CA GLY A 128 -31.44 14.18 27.04
C GLY A 128 -32.07 12.81 27.34
N LYS A 129 -32.72 12.15 26.38
CA LYS A 129 -33.28 10.81 26.59
C LYS A 129 -32.22 9.72 26.36
N ILE A 130 -32.43 8.57 26.98
CA ILE A 130 -31.73 7.31 26.69
C ILE A 130 -32.80 6.34 26.21
N ALA A 131 -32.65 5.79 25.00
CA ALA A 131 -33.65 4.93 24.36
C ALA A 131 -33.03 3.58 23.96
N PRO A 132 -33.80 2.49 23.97
CA PRO A 132 -33.29 1.19 23.56
C PRO A 132 -33.00 1.17 22.05
N VAL A 133 -31.94 0.46 21.66
CA VAL A 133 -31.64 0.23 20.23
C VAL A 133 -32.56 -0.81 19.60
N GLU A 134 -33.17 -1.66 20.41
CA GLU A 134 -34.02 -2.76 19.98
C GLU A 134 -35.17 -2.30 19.07
N GLY A 135 -35.34 -2.97 17.93
CA GLY A 135 -36.36 -2.63 16.95
C GLY A 135 -36.07 -1.36 16.15
N THR A 136 -34.88 -0.77 16.28
CA THR A 136 -34.47 0.43 15.51
C THR A 136 -33.36 0.09 14.50
N PRO A 137 -33.11 0.96 13.51
CA PRO A 137 -31.95 0.84 12.62
C PRO A 137 -30.59 0.83 13.34
N TYR A 138 -30.54 1.28 14.60
CA TYR A 138 -29.36 1.35 15.45
C TYR A 138 -29.03 0.03 16.18
N ASP A 139 -29.79 -1.07 15.99
CA ASP A 139 -29.51 -2.32 16.71
C ASP A 139 -28.31 -3.10 16.12
N PHE A 140 -27.11 -2.81 16.65
CA PHE A 140 -25.86 -3.54 16.39
C PHE A 140 -25.41 -4.43 17.56
N ARG A 141 -26.33 -4.80 18.47
CA ARG A 141 -26.01 -5.73 19.59
C ARG A 141 -25.45 -7.06 19.10
N LYS A 142 -25.88 -7.47 17.89
CA LYS A 142 -25.32 -8.60 17.13
C LYS A 142 -24.60 -8.07 15.88
N PRO A 143 -23.59 -8.79 15.36
CA PRO A 143 -22.88 -8.40 14.14
C PRO A 143 -23.86 -8.21 12.97
N MET A 144 -23.81 -7.03 12.35
CA MET A 144 -24.63 -6.62 11.21
C MET A 144 -23.78 -5.78 10.26
N THR A 145 -24.03 -5.87 8.94
CA THR A 145 -23.31 -5.00 8.01
C THR A 145 -23.74 -3.55 8.17
N ALA A 146 -22.80 -2.61 8.06
CA ALA A 146 -23.08 -1.19 8.19
C ALA A 146 -24.15 -0.71 7.19
N GLY A 147 -24.19 -1.28 5.99
CA GLY A 147 -25.20 -0.92 4.98
C GLY A 147 -26.59 -1.54 5.18
N SER A 148 -26.75 -2.54 6.06
CA SER A 148 -28.00 -3.32 6.12
C SER A 148 -29.26 -2.53 6.49
N ARG A 149 -29.12 -1.41 7.22
CA ARG A 149 -30.23 -0.57 7.67
C ARG A 149 -29.95 0.92 7.52
N ILE A 150 -28.88 1.28 6.82
CA ILE A 150 -28.41 2.67 6.70
C ILE A 150 -29.44 3.57 5.99
N ASP A 151 -30.17 3.01 5.01
CA ASP A 151 -31.18 3.72 4.22
C ASP A 151 -32.41 4.16 5.03
N HIS A 152 -32.63 3.59 6.22
CA HIS A 152 -33.69 4.03 7.13
C HIS A 152 -33.32 5.32 7.88
N LEU A 153 -32.07 5.78 7.76
CA LEU A 153 -31.54 6.94 8.44
C LEU A 153 -31.15 8.01 7.41
N PRO A 154 -31.59 9.26 7.57
CA PRO A 154 -31.24 10.32 6.64
C PRO A 154 -29.73 10.60 6.69
N GLY A 155 -29.00 10.19 5.64
CA GLY A 155 -27.58 10.45 5.45
C GLY A 155 -26.63 9.40 6.04
N GLY A 156 -27.12 8.50 6.90
CA GLY A 156 -26.35 7.41 7.51
C GLY A 156 -26.34 7.45 9.04
N TYR A 157 -25.41 6.72 9.65
CA TYR A 157 -25.25 6.70 11.09
C TYR A 157 -24.45 7.90 11.57
N ASP A 158 -24.98 8.60 12.57
CA ASP A 158 -24.29 9.63 13.33
C ASP A 158 -24.96 9.71 14.71
N ILE A 159 -24.63 8.75 15.58
CA ILE A 159 -25.32 8.59 16.86
C ILE A 159 -24.39 8.11 17.98
N ASN A 160 -24.63 8.58 19.20
CA ASN A 160 -23.93 8.10 20.39
C ASN A 160 -24.66 6.90 21.02
N TYR A 161 -23.93 5.80 21.16
CA TYR A 161 -24.34 4.59 21.86
C TYR A 161 -23.96 4.66 23.34
N VAL A 162 -24.80 4.06 24.19
CA VAL A 162 -24.60 3.92 25.63
C VAL A 162 -24.08 2.51 25.92
N LEU A 163 -22.84 2.39 26.37
CA LEU A 163 -22.16 1.10 26.52
C LEU A 163 -22.66 0.32 27.76
N ASP A 164 -22.99 -0.96 27.56
CA ASP A 164 -23.72 -1.75 28.56
C ASP A 164 -22.87 -2.20 29.75
N SER A 165 -21.66 -2.68 29.45
CA SER A 165 -20.82 -3.38 30.43
C SER A 165 -19.98 -2.40 31.23
N PRO A 166 -19.77 -2.58 32.54
CA PRO A 166 -18.77 -1.82 33.28
C PRO A 166 -17.35 -2.09 32.75
N THR A 167 -16.38 -1.26 33.12
CA THR A 167 -14.97 -1.55 32.86
C THR A 167 -14.51 -2.80 33.60
N ASP A 168 -13.60 -3.54 32.99
CA ASP A 168 -12.91 -4.67 33.56
C ASP A 168 -11.85 -4.25 34.60
N VAL A 169 -11.05 -5.22 35.06
CA VAL A 169 -9.96 -5.02 36.04
C VAL A 169 -8.84 -4.10 35.54
N GLN A 170 -8.72 -3.89 34.23
CA GLN A 170 -7.76 -2.96 33.62
C GLN A 170 -8.36 -1.55 33.42
N GLY A 171 -9.64 -1.37 33.77
CA GLY A 171 -10.33 -0.10 33.66
C GLY A 171 -10.82 0.19 32.24
N VAL A 172 -11.00 -0.81 31.38
CA VAL A 172 -11.58 -0.65 30.02
C VAL A 172 -12.73 -1.64 29.79
N ARG A 173 -13.60 -1.38 28.83
CA ARG A 173 -14.71 -2.28 28.43
C ARG A 173 -14.66 -2.51 26.92
N LYS A 174 -15.16 -3.65 26.45
CA LYS A 174 -15.31 -3.92 25.02
C LYS A 174 -16.38 -2.98 24.46
N VAL A 175 -16.04 -2.24 23.40
CA VAL A 175 -16.88 -1.20 22.80
C VAL A 175 -17.53 -1.71 21.53
N ALA A 176 -16.70 -2.17 20.60
CA ALA A 176 -17.14 -2.61 19.28
C ALA A 176 -16.19 -3.63 18.67
N ILE A 177 -16.71 -4.40 17.74
CA ILE A 177 -15.94 -5.23 16.80
C ILE A 177 -16.32 -4.78 15.39
N VAL A 178 -15.32 -4.53 14.55
CA VAL A 178 -15.51 -4.26 13.12
C VAL A 178 -14.69 -5.27 12.34
N GLU A 179 -15.31 -5.89 11.34
CA GLU A 179 -14.67 -6.88 10.48
C GLU A 179 -14.92 -6.52 9.02
N ASP A 180 -13.87 -6.61 8.22
CA ASP A 180 -13.98 -6.69 6.77
C ASP A 180 -13.64 -8.11 6.31
N ARG A 181 -14.63 -8.80 5.75
CA ARG A 181 -14.51 -10.21 5.35
C ARG A 181 -13.59 -10.40 4.15
N GLU A 182 -13.50 -9.41 3.26
CA GLU A 182 -12.69 -9.51 2.05
C GLU A 182 -11.20 -9.46 2.38
N SER A 183 -10.77 -8.56 3.28
CA SER A 183 -9.39 -8.49 3.77
C SER A 183 -9.06 -9.44 4.93
N GLY A 184 -10.07 -9.99 5.60
CA GLY A 184 -9.92 -10.81 6.82
C GLY A 184 -9.49 -10.02 8.06
N ARG A 185 -9.50 -8.68 8.00
CA ARG A 185 -9.05 -7.82 9.11
C ARG A 185 -10.18 -7.59 10.12
N VAL A 186 -9.81 -7.65 11.40
CA VAL A 186 -10.72 -7.40 12.53
C VAL A 186 -10.12 -6.31 13.42
N LEU A 187 -10.96 -5.35 13.79
CA LEU A 187 -10.69 -4.33 14.79
C LEU A 187 -11.52 -4.63 16.03
N GLU A 188 -10.86 -4.91 17.15
CA GLU A 188 -11.51 -4.92 18.46
C GLU A 188 -11.20 -3.62 19.20
N LEU A 189 -12.24 -2.87 19.54
CA LEU A 189 -12.12 -1.61 20.27
C LEU A 189 -12.52 -1.78 21.74
N TRP A 190 -11.64 -1.33 22.63
CA TRP A 190 -11.84 -1.30 24.08
C TRP A 190 -11.61 0.11 24.59
N ALA A 191 -12.38 0.57 25.58
CA ALA A 191 -12.25 1.93 26.08
C ALA A 191 -12.79 2.10 27.50
N ASN A 192 -12.40 3.15 28.20
CA ASN A 192 -12.91 3.41 29.56
C ASN A 192 -14.14 4.35 29.60
N GLN A 193 -14.46 4.98 28.48
CA GLN A 193 -15.56 5.92 28.32
C GLN A 193 -16.93 5.22 28.39
N PRO A 194 -18.00 5.96 28.78
CA PRO A 194 -19.34 5.41 28.90
C PRO A 194 -20.09 5.33 27.56
N GLY A 195 -19.64 6.05 26.52
CA GLY A 195 -20.29 6.08 25.21
C GLY A 195 -19.32 5.97 24.04
N VAL A 196 -19.90 5.71 22.87
CA VAL A 196 -19.19 5.72 21.57
C VAL A 196 -20.07 6.38 20.51
N GLN A 197 -19.55 7.40 19.82
CA GLN A 197 -20.15 7.92 18.61
C GLN A 197 -19.84 6.98 17.46
N PHE A 198 -20.88 6.50 16.78
CA PHE A 198 -20.73 5.77 15.53
C PHE A 198 -21.17 6.67 14.38
N TYR A 199 -20.21 7.03 13.54
CA TYR A 199 -20.41 7.88 12.38
C TYR A 199 -19.91 7.20 11.11
N THR A 200 -20.68 7.23 10.03
CA THR A 200 -20.35 6.51 8.78
C THR A 200 -19.88 7.42 7.65
N GLY A 201 -19.18 8.52 7.96
CA GLY A 201 -18.59 9.38 6.92
C GLY A 201 -19.64 10.05 6.03
N ASN A 202 -20.81 10.37 6.57
CA ASN A 202 -21.99 10.83 5.85
C ASN A 202 -21.78 12.15 5.08
N LEU A 203 -20.83 12.98 5.54
CA LEU A 203 -20.53 14.29 4.96
C LEU A 203 -19.29 14.29 4.07
N LEU A 204 -18.64 13.13 3.88
CA LEU A 204 -17.56 12.99 2.91
C LEU A 204 -18.12 13.18 1.50
N LYS A 205 -17.55 14.08 0.72
CA LYS A 205 -18.03 14.39 -0.63
C LYS A 205 -17.06 13.90 -1.69
N ASP A 206 -15.82 14.38 -1.59
CA ASP A 206 -14.74 14.05 -2.53
C ASP A 206 -13.38 14.48 -1.94
N GLU A 207 -13.15 14.08 -0.69
CA GLU A 207 -12.00 14.55 0.08
C GLU A 207 -10.72 13.88 -0.41
N LYS A 208 -9.70 14.68 -0.71
CA LYS A 208 -8.44 14.13 -1.22
C LYS A 208 -7.76 13.28 -0.14
N GLY A 209 -7.67 11.99 -0.42
CA GLY A 209 -7.12 10.97 0.45
C GLY A 209 -5.70 10.54 0.08
N LYS A 210 -5.33 9.35 0.56
CA LYS A 210 -4.00 8.76 0.32
C LYS A 210 -3.88 8.18 -1.06
N GLY A 211 -2.65 8.14 -1.58
CA GLY A 211 -2.38 7.60 -2.91
C GLY A 211 -3.12 8.35 -4.03
N GLY A 212 -3.62 9.56 -3.77
CA GLY A 212 -4.47 10.30 -4.71
C GLY A 212 -5.91 9.78 -4.82
N HIS A 213 -6.32 8.83 -3.99
CA HIS A 213 -7.71 8.37 -3.91
C HIS A 213 -8.60 9.46 -3.30
N HIS A 214 -9.84 9.61 -3.77
CA HIS A 214 -10.78 10.60 -3.24
C HIS A 214 -11.85 9.90 -2.40
N TYR A 215 -11.94 10.26 -1.12
CA TYR A 215 -12.88 9.68 -0.18
C TYR A 215 -14.25 10.32 -0.31
N LYS A 216 -15.26 9.46 -0.46
CA LYS A 216 -16.66 9.82 -0.66
C LYS A 216 -17.50 9.33 0.52
N GLN A 217 -18.80 9.64 0.44
CA GLN A 217 -19.77 9.25 1.44
C GLN A 217 -19.67 7.75 1.72
N HIS A 218 -19.52 7.40 3.00
CA HIS A 218 -19.37 6.03 3.48
C HIS A 218 -18.06 5.31 3.10
N ASP A 219 -16.98 6.02 2.75
CA ASP A 219 -15.66 5.38 2.56
C ASP A 219 -14.90 5.13 3.87
N GLY A 220 -15.45 5.56 5.01
CA GLY A 220 -14.90 5.29 6.33
C GLY A 220 -15.94 5.38 7.43
N LEU A 221 -15.68 4.69 8.55
CA LEU A 221 -16.47 4.80 9.77
C LEU A 221 -15.63 5.29 10.95
N CYS A 222 -16.25 6.02 11.87
CA CYS A 222 -15.65 6.49 13.11
C CYS A 222 -16.29 5.80 14.31
N LEU A 223 -15.45 5.48 15.29
CA LEU A 223 -15.83 4.93 16.59
C LEU A 223 -15.21 5.82 17.67
N GLU A 224 -15.86 6.94 17.97
CA GLU A 224 -15.32 7.97 18.86
C GLU A 224 -15.73 7.64 20.29
N THR A 225 -14.83 7.07 21.08
CA THR A 225 -15.08 6.72 22.49
C THR A 225 -15.05 7.99 23.34
N GLN A 226 -16.18 8.37 23.94
CA GLN A 226 -16.37 9.66 24.59
C GLN A 226 -17.47 9.63 25.66
N ASP A 227 -17.61 10.71 26.43
CA ASP A 227 -18.83 10.95 27.20
C ASP A 227 -19.98 11.35 26.27
N PHE A 228 -21.21 11.28 26.77
CA PHE A 228 -22.37 11.56 25.94
C PHE A 228 -22.32 13.01 25.43
N PRO A 229 -22.56 13.22 24.13
CA PRO A 229 -22.68 14.56 23.56
C PRO A 229 -23.69 15.40 24.37
N ASP A 230 -23.41 16.70 24.47
CA ASP A 230 -24.22 17.66 25.24
C ASP A 230 -24.49 17.31 26.72
N ALA A 231 -23.71 16.41 27.35
CA ALA A 231 -23.88 16.05 28.77
C ALA A 231 -23.77 17.25 29.74
N VAL A 232 -23.10 18.34 29.33
CA VAL A 232 -23.06 19.60 30.09
C VAL A 232 -24.45 20.21 30.31
N ASN A 233 -25.39 19.96 29.39
CA ASN A 233 -26.76 20.47 29.42
C ASN A 233 -27.79 19.43 29.91
N HIS A 234 -27.40 18.15 30.07
CA HIS A 234 -28.28 17.05 30.49
C HIS A 234 -27.86 16.46 31.85
N PRO A 235 -28.53 16.81 32.97
CA PRO A 235 -28.17 16.34 34.31
C PRO A 235 -28.23 14.83 34.53
N ASN A 236 -29.00 14.12 33.71
CA ASN A 236 -29.15 12.68 33.77
C ASN A 236 -28.10 11.91 32.96
N PHE A 237 -27.27 12.60 32.16
CA PHE A 237 -26.15 11.96 31.48
C PHE A 237 -24.95 11.84 32.44
N PRO A 238 -24.08 10.84 32.26
CA PRO A 238 -22.85 10.73 33.04
C PRO A 238 -22.07 12.03 32.96
N ARG A 239 -21.74 12.58 34.13
CA ARG A 239 -20.95 13.80 34.29
C ARG A 239 -19.61 13.44 34.89
N GLU A 240 -18.77 12.73 34.16
CA GLU A 240 -17.33 12.63 34.49
C GLU A 240 -16.60 13.93 34.09
N PHE A 241 -17.24 15.08 34.30
CA PHE A 241 -16.56 16.36 34.26
C PHE A 241 -15.84 16.49 35.60
N ASP A 242 -14.54 16.20 35.63
CA ASP A 242 -13.78 16.45 36.83
C ASP A 242 -13.65 17.97 37.03
N ILE A 243 -14.49 18.50 37.92
CA ILE A 243 -14.47 19.90 38.39
C ILE A 243 -13.47 20.04 39.55
N THR A 244 -12.83 18.93 39.98
CA THR A 244 -11.85 18.91 41.05
C THR A 244 -10.43 18.86 40.48
N ASN A 245 -9.46 19.30 41.29
CA ASN A 245 -8.05 19.51 40.91
C ASN A 245 -7.28 18.21 40.60
N ASP A 246 -7.98 17.11 40.34
CA ASP A 246 -7.42 15.81 40.02
C ASP A 246 -7.37 15.56 38.51
N TYR A 247 -6.49 14.65 38.11
CA TYR A 247 -6.13 14.42 36.72
C TYR A 247 -7.12 13.48 36.04
N LEU A 248 -7.73 13.91 34.93
CA LEU A 248 -8.56 13.04 34.09
C LEU A 248 -7.69 12.12 33.24
N LYS A 249 -7.93 10.81 33.30
CA LYS A 249 -7.25 9.79 32.48
C LYS A 249 -8.26 9.00 31.64
N ARG A 250 -8.21 9.20 30.33
CA ARG A 250 -9.02 8.51 29.32
C ARG A 250 -8.15 7.52 28.55
N ARG A 251 -8.69 6.34 28.22
CA ARG A 251 -7.96 5.25 27.54
C ARG A 251 -8.84 4.57 26.51
N ALA A 252 -8.35 4.48 25.27
CA ALA A 252 -8.87 3.61 24.23
C ALA A 252 -7.76 2.64 23.80
N ILE A 253 -8.11 1.39 23.50
CA ILE A 253 -7.21 0.34 23.07
C ILE A 253 -7.85 -0.33 21.86
N ALA A 254 -7.22 -0.20 20.70
CA ALA A 254 -7.49 -0.98 19.52
C ALA A 254 -6.56 -2.21 19.54
N LEU A 255 -7.13 -3.38 19.78
CA LEU A 255 -6.40 -4.65 19.68
C LEU A 255 -6.49 -5.17 18.24
N ILE A 256 -5.33 -5.28 17.63
CA ILE A 256 -4.96 -6.07 16.46
C ILE A 256 -4.06 -7.21 17.02
N HIS A 257 -3.93 -8.38 16.39
CA HIS A 257 -3.41 -9.59 17.05
C HIS A 257 -1.88 -9.86 16.99
N PRO A 258 -1.12 -9.76 18.12
CA PRO A 258 0.32 -10.02 18.33
C PRO A 258 1.05 -11.28 17.93
N LEU A 259 2.35 -11.12 17.62
CA LEU A 259 3.41 -12.10 17.82
C LEU A 259 4.29 -11.66 19.02
N PHE A 260 4.64 -12.57 19.92
CA PHE A 260 5.36 -12.33 21.18
C PHE A 260 6.73 -12.98 21.09
N VAL A 261 7.80 -12.24 21.40
CA VAL A 261 9.15 -12.80 21.48
C VAL A 261 9.45 -13.24 22.92
N GLU A 262 9.71 -14.52 23.15
CA GLU A 262 10.23 -15.06 24.41
C GLU A 262 11.61 -15.69 24.16
N GLY A 263 12.68 -15.00 24.57
CA GLY A 263 14.05 -15.42 24.27
C GLY A 263 14.28 -15.47 22.76
N SER A 264 14.53 -16.67 22.24
CA SER A 264 14.65 -16.92 20.80
C SER A 264 13.37 -17.42 20.15
N GLU A 265 12.21 -17.46 20.82
CA GLU A 265 10.97 -17.99 20.23
C GLU A 265 9.92 -16.89 20.02
N LEU A 266 9.11 -17.00 18.97
CA LEU A 266 8.01 -16.10 18.61
C LEU A 266 6.67 -16.84 18.76
N PHE A 267 5.67 -16.25 19.41
CA PHE A 267 4.36 -16.87 19.71
C PHE A 267 3.20 -15.98 19.26
N ASP A 268 2.07 -16.51 18.82
CA ASP A 268 0.87 -15.69 18.58
C ASP A 268 0.08 -15.39 19.88
N VAL A 269 -1.01 -14.62 19.76
CA VAL A 269 -1.91 -14.28 20.87
C VAL A 269 -2.61 -15.46 21.54
N GLN A 270 -2.63 -16.62 20.89
CA GLN A 270 -3.15 -17.86 21.45
C GLN A 270 -2.05 -18.69 22.14
N GLY A 271 -0.82 -18.18 22.21
CA GLY A 271 0.33 -18.85 22.79
C GLY A 271 0.92 -19.94 21.91
N ARG A 272 0.59 -19.97 20.61
CA ARG A 272 1.17 -20.93 19.67
C ARG A 272 2.49 -20.38 19.15
N ARG A 273 3.56 -21.17 19.21
CA ARG A 273 4.85 -20.77 18.65
C ARG A 273 4.76 -20.65 17.13
N VAL A 274 5.03 -19.47 16.60
CA VAL A 274 4.99 -19.16 15.16
C VAL A 274 6.36 -19.09 14.51
N ALA A 275 7.44 -18.79 15.25
CA ALA A 275 8.79 -18.75 14.69
C ALA A 275 9.90 -18.88 15.76
N THR A 276 11.16 -18.99 15.34
CA THR A 276 12.34 -18.94 16.21
C THR A 276 13.40 -17.99 15.65
N LEU A 277 13.89 -17.06 16.48
CA LEU A 277 14.96 -16.10 16.21
C LEU A 277 16.35 -16.72 16.45
N TYR A 278 17.27 -16.50 15.51
CA TYR A 278 18.66 -16.90 15.66
C TYR A 278 19.57 -15.72 15.34
N ASP A 279 20.46 -15.39 16.27
CA ASP A 279 21.63 -14.57 15.99
C ASP A 279 22.68 -15.43 15.30
N VAL A 280 23.05 -15.06 14.08
CA VAL A 280 24.04 -15.77 13.28
C VAL A 280 25.17 -14.82 12.92
N SER A 281 26.37 -15.19 13.34
CA SER A 281 27.61 -14.47 13.08
C SER A 281 28.62 -15.29 12.28
N SER A 282 28.40 -16.60 12.14
CA SER A 282 29.28 -17.52 11.41
C SER A 282 28.52 -18.62 10.64
N PRO A 283 29.13 -19.20 9.58
CA PRO A 283 28.55 -20.33 8.86
C PRO A 283 28.27 -21.57 9.73
N GLN A 284 29.08 -21.81 10.77
CA GLN A 284 28.89 -22.95 11.69
C GLN A 284 27.62 -22.79 12.53
N GLU A 285 27.29 -21.56 12.95
CA GLU A 285 26.04 -21.27 13.67
C GLU A 285 24.82 -21.51 12.79
N LEU A 286 24.92 -21.22 11.48
CA LEU A 286 23.85 -21.46 10.52
C LEU A 286 23.52 -22.94 10.33
N GLU A 287 24.52 -23.84 10.38
CA GLU A 287 24.29 -25.29 10.36
C GLU A 287 23.57 -25.78 11.63
N LEU A 288 23.82 -25.14 12.77
CA LEU A 288 23.10 -25.42 14.02
C LEU A 288 21.63 -24.98 13.91
N VAL A 289 21.34 -23.85 13.26
CA VAL A 289 19.94 -23.41 13.00
C VAL A 289 19.20 -24.43 12.15
N ARG A 290 19.86 -24.98 11.12
CA ARG A 290 19.25 -25.97 10.22
C ARG A 290 18.91 -27.28 10.93
N SER A 291 19.79 -27.72 11.84
CA SER A 291 19.66 -28.98 12.56
C SER A 291 18.78 -28.91 13.80
N ASP A 292 18.35 -27.71 14.21
CA ASP A 292 17.43 -27.51 15.33
C ASP A 292 16.03 -28.06 14.98
N ASP A 293 15.56 -29.06 15.71
CA ASP A 293 14.29 -29.78 15.46
C ASP A 293 13.08 -29.14 16.20
N LYS A 294 13.22 -27.88 16.61
CA LYS A 294 12.09 -27.12 17.17
C LYS A 294 10.99 -27.00 16.10
N GLN A 295 9.81 -27.56 16.41
CA GLN A 295 8.54 -27.59 15.66
C GLN A 295 7.98 -26.23 15.12
N ALA A 296 8.74 -25.13 15.04
CA ALA A 296 8.25 -23.90 14.38
C ALA A 296 8.50 -23.98 12.87
N ASP A 297 7.46 -23.72 12.07
CA ASP A 297 7.56 -23.72 10.61
C ASP A 297 8.33 -22.50 10.08
N ASN A 298 8.54 -21.45 10.88
CA ASN A 298 9.23 -20.23 10.47
C ASN A 298 10.51 -19.98 11.31
N VAL A 299 11.55 -19.47 10.66
CA VAL A 299 12.85 -19.11 11.25
C VAL A 299 13.12 -17.64 10.94
N VAL A 300 13.57 -16.86 11.92
CA VAL A 300 13.96 -15.46 11.76
C VAL A 300 15.44 -15.32 12.09
N ILE A 301 16.24 -14.81 11.15
CA ILE A 301 17.70 -14.70 11.33
C ILE A 301 18.09 -13.24 11.50
N ILE A 302 18.92 -12.98 12.51
CA ILE A 302 19.56 -11.70 12.76
C ILE A 302 21.04 -11.88 12.44
N PHE A 303 21.52 -11.16 11.43
CA PHE A 303 22.92 -11.20 11.06
C PHE A 303 23.73 -10.23 11.91
N SER A 304 24.68 -10.77 12.66
CA SER A 304 25.52 -10.00 13.59
C SER A 304 26.96 -9.96 13.06
N GLY A 305 27.21 -9.18 11.99
CA GLY A 305 28.53 -9.03 11.37
C GLY A 305 28.58 -8.10 10.15
N GLU A 306 29.78 -7.78 9.65
CA GLU A 306 30.00 -6.80 8.56
C GLU A 306 29.65 -7.32 7.15
N TRP A 307 29.39 -8.62 6.97
CA TRP A 307 29.24 -9.26 5.65
C TRP A 307 27.78 -9.67 5.38
N GLN A 308 26.93 -8.74 4.92
CA GLN A 308 25.49 -8.98 4.74
C GLN A 308 25.14 -9.89 3.55
N VAL A 309 25.81 -9.73 2.39
CA VAL A 309 25.51 -10.48 1.16
C VAL A 309 25.83 -11.98 1.30
N ILE A 310 27.07 -12.29 1.72
CA ILE A 310 27.55 -13.68 1.84
C ILE A 310 26.70 -14.47 2.85
N THR A 311 26.25 -13.81 3.93
CA THR A 311 25.46 -14.48 4.97
C THR A 311 24.04 -14.78 4.49
N ALA A 312 23.45 -13.93 3.65
CA ALA A 312 22.17 -14.21 3.01
C ALA A 312 22.25 -15.36 2.00
N GLU A 313 23.27 -15.39 1.15
CA GLU A 313 23.49 -16.49 0.18
C GLU A 313 23.70 -17.83 0.88
N ASN A 314 24.54 -17.86 1.91
CA ASN A 314 24.76 -19.06 2.72
C ASN A 314 23.47 -19.55 3.39
N THR A 315 22.61 -18.63 3.82
CA THR A 315 21.30 -18.95 4.41
C THR A 315 20.37 -19.59 3.38
N VAL A 316 20.23 -18.98 2.19
CA VAL A 316 19.42 -19.56 1.11
C VAL A 316 19.93 -20.96 0.74
N ALA A 317 21.24 -21.14 0.62
CA ALA A 317 21.84 -22.44 0.32
C ALA A 317 21.60 -23.49 1.43
N ALA A 318 21.70 -23.08 2.70
CA ALA A 318 21.52 -23.99 3.85
C ALA A 318 20.08 -24.48 4.00
N PHE A 319 19.09 -23.63 3.69
CA PHE A 319 17.66 -23.94 3.82
C PHE A 319 16.99 -24.37 2.51
N HIS A 320 17.74 -24.48 1.41
CA HIS A 320 17.21 -24.91 0.13
C HIS A 320 16.54 -26.30 0.22
N GLY A 321 15.25 -26.39 -0.14
CA GLY A 321 14.45 -27.62 -0.08
C GLY A 321 13.93 -27.99 1.31
N CYS A 322 14.21 -27.20 2.36
CA CYS A 322 13.50 -27.31 3.63
C CYS A 322 12.07 -26.75 3.50
N LYS A 323 11.12 -27.31 4.26
CA LYS A 323 9.73 -26.82 4.30
C LYS A 323 9.52 -25.62 5.23
N ARG A 324 10.58 -25.11 5.84
CA ARG A 324 10.52 -24.00 6.79
C ARG A 324 10.62 -22.67 6.04
N THR A 325 9.83 -21.70 6.45
CA THR A 325 9.93 -20.31 5.99
C THR A 325 11.10 -19.63 6.68
N VAL A 326 11.98 -18.96 5.95
CA VAL A 326 13.14 -18.26 6.50
C VAL A 326 13.03 -16.76 6.24
N LEU A 327 13.04 -15.97 7.31
CA LEU A 327 13.06 -14.52 7.27
C LEU A 327 14.39 -13.98 7.79
N ALA A 328 14.86 -12.84 7.27
CA ALA A 328 16.00 -12.12 7.84
C ALA A 328 15.62 -10.72 8.34
N VAL A 329 16.18 -10.32 9.48
CA VAL A 329 16.05 -8.97 10.00
C VAL A 329 17.02 -8.05 9.26
N SER A 330 16.49 -6.97 8.68
CA SER A 330 17.27 -5.94 8.01
C SER A 330 17.05 -4.59 8.67
N THR A 331 18.07 -3.75 8.68
CA THR A 331 18.07 -2.39 9.23
C THR A 331 18.00 -1.29 8.17
N ALA A 332 17.95 -1.66 6.89
CA ALA A 332 17.84 -0.71 5.78
C ALA A 332 17.18 -1.36 4.56
N SER A 333 16.47 -0.58 3.76
CA SER A 333 15.79 -1.05 2.54
C SER A 333 16.74 -1.69 1.53
N SER A 334 17.97 -1.19 1.40
CA SER A 334 19.00 -1.74 0.53
C SER A 334 19.48 -3.12 0.98
N GLU A 335 19.59 -3.35 2.29
CA GLU A 335 19.97 -4.66 2.84
C GLU A 335 18.81 -5.65 2.71
N ALA A 336 17.58 -5.22 2.97
CA ALA A 336 16.38 -6.01 2.73
C ALA A 336 16.29 -6.48 1.26
N GLN A 337 16.65 -5.61 0.31
CA GLN A 337 16.72 -5.98 -1.10
C GLN A 337 17.75 -7.09 -1.36
N VAL A 338 18.96 -6.98 -0.80
CA VAL A 338 19.99 -8.03 -0.91
C VAL A 338 19.47 -9.38 -0.40
N PHE A 339 18.77 -9.40 0.73
CA PHE A 339 18.22 -10.62 1.32
C PHE A 339 17.14 -11.27 0.46
N LEU A 340 16.31 -10.46 -0.20
CA LEU A 340 15.25 -10.92 -1.11
C LEU A 340 15.80 -11.37 -2.48
N GLU A 341 17.06 -11.08 -2.81
CA GLU A 341 17.68 -11.39 -4.11
C GLU A 341 18.80 -12.44 -4.04
N ALA A 342 19.22 -12.83 -2.83
CA ALA A 342 20.32 -13.76 -2.61
C ALA A 342 20.15 -15.07 -3.41
N LEU A 343 21.20 -15.46 -4.16
CA LEU A 343 21.22 -16.63 -5.06
C LEU A 343 20.04 -16.70 -6.06
N GLU A 344 19.49 -15.55 -6.48
CA GLU A 344 18.33 -15.42 -7.39
C GLU A 344 17.02 -16.05 -6.89
N GLN A 345 17.01 -16.69 -5.73
CA GLN A 345 15.81 -17.20 -5.06
C GLN A 345 15.34 -16.25 -3.95
N GLY A 346 16.30 -15.66 -3.22
CA GLY A 346 16.03 -14.86 -2.03
C GLY A 346 15.62 -15.68 -0.82
N LEU A 347 15.60 -15.04 0.33
CA LEU A 347 14.90 -15.55 1.52
C LEU A 347 13.38 -15.42 1.34
N ASP A 348 12.60 -16.21 2.10
CA ASP A 348 11.13 -16.20 2.03
C ASP A 348 10.52 -14.89 2.52
N GLY A 349 11.28 -14.10 3.30
CA GLY A 349 10.88 -12.76 3.69
C GLY A 349 11.94 -11.96 4.44
N VAL A 350 11.60 -10.72 4.75
CA VAL A 350 12.44 -9.81 5.53
C VAL A 350 11.64 -9.12 6.62
N VAL A 351 12.27 -8.88 7.76
CA VAL A 351 11.78 -8.04 8.85
C VAL A 351 12.55 -6.73 8.82
N LEU A 352 11.96 -5.68 8.26
CA LEU A 352 12.61 -4.37 8.17
C LEU A 352 12.49 -3.60 9.51
N LYS A 353 13.60 -3.49 10.23
CA LYS A 353 13.76 -2.77 11.49
C LYS A 353 14.40 -1.40 11.23
N VAL A 354 13.57 -0.41 10.93
CA VAL A 354 13.99 0.96 10.60
C VAL A 354 13.25 1.97 11.45
N GLU A 355 13.90 3.10 11.73
CA GLU A 355 13.30 4.23 12.46
C GLU A 355 12.66 5.26 11.50
N GLU A 356 13.12 5.28 10.24
CA GLU A 356 12.73 6.26 9.24
C GLU A 356 11.73 5.68 8.22
N ILE A 357 10.60 6.38 8.03
CA ILE A 357 9.55 5.96 7.07
C ILE A 357 10.04 5.92 5.62
N GLY A 358 11.06 6.71 5.29
CA GLY A 358 11.66 6.75 3.95
C GLY A 358 12.22 5.39 3.51
N GLU A 359 12.75 4.60 4.43
CA GLU A 359 13.25 3.24 4.14
C GLU A 359 12.09 2.28 3.81
N ILE A 360 10.95 2.43 4.48
CA ILE A 360 9.75 1.65 4.21
C ILE A 360 9.24 1.95 2.78
N LEU A 361 9.22 3.22 2.39
CA LEU A 361 8.79 3.63 1.04
C LEU A 361 9.74 3.09 -0.05
N LYS A 362 11.06 3.13 0.16
CA LYS A 362 12.03 2.57 -0.78
C LYS A 362 11.84 1.05 -0.97
N LEU A 363 11.58 0.32 0.12
CA LEU A 363 11.32 -1.12 0.04
C LEU A 363 9.97 -1.42 -0.64
N LYS A 364 8.94 -0.59 -0.41
CA LYS A 364 7.68 -0.68 -1.16
C LYS A 364 7.92 -0.48 -2.66
N ASP A 365 8.64 0.56 -3.05
CA ASP A 365 8.93 0.83 -4.47
C ASP A 365 9.71 -0.33 -5.11
N TYR A 366 10.58 -0.99 -4.34
CA TYR A 366 11.24 -2.22 -4.76
C TYR A 366 10.23 -3.35 -5.04
N PHE A 367 9.29 -3.61 -4.13
CA PHE A 367 8.26 -4.63 -4.34
C PHE A 367 7.34 -4.31 -5.52
N ASP A 368 6.98 -3.04 -5.72
CA ASP A 368 6.19 -2.63 -6.88
C ASP A 368 6.93 -2.98 -8.18
N ARG A 369 8.23 -2.67 -8.27
CA ARG A 369 9.09 -3.06 -9.41
C ARG A 369 9.23 -4.57 -9.58
N ARG A 370 9.38 -5.32 -8.48
CA ARG A 370 9.53 -6.78 -8.50
C ARG A 370 8.23 -7.48 -8.88
N ASN A 371 7.08 -7.00 -8.41
CA ASN A 371 5.77 -7.55 -8.75
C ASN A 371 5.42 -7.27 -10.22
N GLU A 372 5.88 -6.14 -10.78
CA GLU A 372 5.79 -5.90 -12.22
C GLU A 372 6.60 -6.93 -13.04
N ALA A 373 7.72 -7.44 -12.51
CA ALA A 373 8.55 -8.48 -13.12
C ALA A 373 7.91 -9.90 -13.14
N GLY A 374 6.65 -10.03 -12.70
CA GLY A 374 5.84 -11.25 -12.83
C GLY A 374 4.61 -11.10 -13.72
N ASN A 375 4.39 -9.91 -14.30
CA ASN A 375 3.19 -9.65 -15.10
C ASN A 375 3.38 -10.07 -16.56
N LEU A 376 2.41 -10.84 -17.06
CA LEU A 376 2.35 -11.20 -18.47
C LEU A 376 1.91 -9.97 -19.28
N LEU A 377 2.81 -9.41 -20.07
CA LEU A 377 2.50 -8.35 -21.02
C LEU A 377 1.71 -8.93 -22.19
N ALA A 378 0.64 -8.25 -22.57
CA ALA A 378 -0.07 -8.52 -23.81
C ALA A 378 0.84 -8.15 -25.00
N LEU A 379 1.50 -9.16 -25.57
CA LEU A 379 2.18 -9.03 -26.86
C LEU A 379 1.20 -9.32 -27.99
N THR A 380 1.35 -8.56 -29.07
CA THR A 380 0.54 -8.63 -30.28
C THR A 380 1.39 -9.19 -31.41
N LYS A 381 0.84 -10.17 -32.12
CA LYS A 381 1.41 -10.70 -33.35
C LYS A 381 1.19 -9.69 -34.48
N ALA A 382 2.27 -9.32 -35.17
CA ALA A 382 2.23 -8.41 -36.30
C ALA A 382 3.01 -8.98 -37.49
N THR A 383 2.46 -8.80 -38.67
CA THR A 383 3.05 -9.29 -39.92
C THR A 383 3.87 -8.17 -40.55
N VAL A 384 5.10 -8.50 -40.92
CA VAL A 384 6.03 -7.59 -41.59
C VAL A 384 5.50 -7.23 -42.98
N THR A 385 5.43 -5.93 -43.25
CA THR A 385 4.90 -5.38 -44.51
C THR A 385 5.96 -4.70 -45.36
N ARG A 386 7.07 -4.27 -44.74
CA ARG A 386 8.21 -3.65 -45.44
C ARG A 386 9.51 -3.97 -44.69
N VAL A 387 10.55 -4.30 -45.45
CA VAL A 387 11.93 -4.42 -44.99
C VAL A 387 12.82 -3.70 -45.99
N GLU A 388 13.55 -2.69 -45.53
CA GLU A 388 14.37 -1.86 -46.42
C GLU A 388 15.69 -1.48 -45.76
N VAL A 389 16.81 -1.81 -46.41
CA VAL A 389 18.12 -1.33 -45.98
C VAL A 389 18.19 0.17 -46.22
N VAL A 390 18.51 0.93 -45.17
CA VAL A 390 18.64 2.38 -45.22
C VAL A 390 20.11 2.78 -44.99
N GLY A 391 20.35 4.09 -44.87
CA GLY A 391 21.69 4.65 -44.70
C GLY A 391 22.33 4.37 -43.33
N MET A 392 23.44 5.08 -43.09
CA MET A 392 24.12 5.09 -41.79
C MET A 392 23.31 5.86 -40.76
N GLY A 393 23.28 5.38 -39.52
CA GLY A 393 22.74 6.12 -38.39
C GLY A 393 23.37 5.71 -37.07
N ASP A 394 23.24 6.58 -36.06
CA ASP A 394 23.76 6.34 -34.71
C ASP A 394 22.82 5.42 -33.96
N ARG A 395 23.32 4.21 -33.66
CA ARG A 395 22.58 3.16 -32.99
C ARG A 395 23.11 2.90 -31.59
N VAL A 396 22.21 2.47 -30.72
CA VAL A 396 22.44 2.19 -29.32
C VAL A 396 22.49 0.68 -29.09
N CYS A 397 23.61 0.18 -28.56
CA CYS A 397 23.66 -1.10 -27.86
C CYS A 397 23.35 -0.88 -26.39
N VAL A 398 22.53 -1.75 -25.82
CA VAL A 398 22.31 -1.82 -24.38
C VAL A 398 22.95 -3.11 -23.87
N ASP A 399 23.97 -2.97 -23.02
CA ASP A 399 24.56 -4.08 -22.27
C ASP A 399 23.93 -4.10 -20.88
N LEU A 400 23.32 -5.22 -20.51
CA LEU A 400 22.71 -5.43 -19.21
C LEU A 400 23.69 -6.09 -18.23
N CYS A 401 23.42 -5.93 -16.93
CA CYS A 401 24.10 -6.66 -15.87
C CYS A 401 23.57 -8.09 -15.70
N SER A 402 22.58 -8.51 -16.50
CA SER A 402 22.01 -9.85 -16.49
C SER A 402 22.08 -10.48 -17.88
N LEU A 403 22.13 -11.82 -17.92
CA LEU A 403 22.07 -12.58 -19.17
C LEU A 403 20.61 -12.69 -19.63
N MET A 404 20.42 -12.77 -20.94
CA MET A 404 19.15 -13.04 -21.61
C MET A 404 19.20 -14.39 -22.33
N ARG A 405 18.04 -15.04 -22.39
CA ARG A 405 17.84 -16.35 -23.04
C ARG A 405 17.32 -16.18 -24.48
N PRO A 406 17.40 -17.22 -25.32
CA PRO A 406 16.68 -17.23 -26.60
C PRO A 406 15.20 -16.90 -26.40
N GLY A 407 14.68 -15.96 -27.19
CA GLY A 407 13.33 -15.40 -27.04
C GLY A 407 13.22 -14.16 -26.14
N GLU A 408 14.25 -13.83 -25.35
CA GLU A 408 14.28 -12.61 -24.54
C GLU A 408 14.94 -11.42 -25.26
N GLY A 409 14.39 -10.24 -25.01
CA GLY A 409 14.83 -9.00 -25.64
C GLY A 409 14.33 -7.74 -24.93
N LEU A 410 14.53 -6.59 -25.56
CA LEU A 410 13.98 -5.30 -25.12
C LEU A 410 12.83 -4.87 -26.03
N LEU A 411 11.82 -4.25 -25.46
CA LEU A 411 10.74 -3.61 -26.23
C LEU A 411 11.20 -2.24 -26.72
N VAL A 412 11.37 -2.10 -28.03
CA VAL A 412 11.90 -0.90 -28.68
C VAL A 412 11.05 -0.53 -29.89
N GLY A 413 10.81 0.76 -30.14
CA GLY A 413 10.09 1.19 -31.33
C GLY A 413 10.43 2.63 -31.71
N SER A 414 10.20 2.99 -32.98
CA SER A 414 10.32 4.40 -33.40
C SER A 414 9.31 5.31 -32.69
N PHE A 415 8.20 4.74 -32.23
CA PHE A 415 7.15 5.46 -31.52
C PHE A 415 6.77 4.70 -30.24
N ALA A 416 6.42 5.42 -29.17
CA ALA A 416 6.03 4.81 -27.90
C ALA A 416 4.76 3.93 -28.00
N ARG A 417 3.89 4.20 -28.99
CA ARG A 417 2.64 3.47 -29.25
C ARG A 417 2.83 2.04 -29.76
N GLY A 418 4.01 1.70 -30.30
CA GLY A 418 4.29 0.39 -30.88
C GLY A 418 5.75 0.00 -30.71
N LEU A 419 6.02 -0.88 -29.75
CA LEU A 419 7.36 -1.34 -29.41
C LEU A 419 7.55 -2.79 -29.88
N PHE A 420 8.48 -3.01 -30.80
CA PHE A 420 8.89 -4.34 -31.25
C PHE A 420 9.75 -5.03 -30.18
N LEU A 421 9.64 -6.34 -30.07
CA LEU A 421 10.49 -7.13 -29.20
C LEU A 421 11.82 -7.45 -29.91
N VAL A 422 12.85 -6.64 -29.64
CA VAL A 422 14.18 -6.76 -30.23
C VAL A 422 15.00 -7.78 -29.45
N HIS A 423 15.36 -8.87 -30.11
CA HIS A 423 16.00 -10.02 -29.50
C HIS A 423 17.43 -9.72 -29.05
N SER A 424 17.86 -10.39 -27.97
CA SER A 424 19.24 -10.36 -27.49
C SER A 424 20.22 -11.05 -28.44
N GLU A 425 21.49 -10.64 -28.40
CA GLU A 425 22.59 -11.26 -29.14
C GLU A 425 22.99 -12.63 -28.52
N CYS A 426 22.02 -13.45 -28.08
CA CYS A 426 22.28 -14.70 -27.37
C CYS A 426 22.35 -15.93 -28.30
N LEU A 427 21.97 -15.81 -29.58
CA LEU A 427 22.08 -16.90 -30.55
C LEU A 427 23.54 -17.02 -31.03
N GLU A 428 24.12 -18.21 -30.88
CA GLU A 428 25.44 -18.51 -31.43
C GLU A 428 25.37 -18.74 -32.94
N SER A 429 26.38 -18.24 -33.64
CA SER A 429 26.61 -18.53 -35.06
C SER A 429 28.06 -18.99 -35.26
N ASN A 430 28.34 -19.68 -36.37
CA ASN A 430 29.68 -20.18 -36.69
C ASN A 430 30.76 -19.08 -36.78
N TYR A 431 30.38 -17.81 -36.86
CA TYR A 431 31.28 -16.69 -37.13
C TYR A 431 31.32 -15.62 -36.03
N ILE A 432 30.34 -15.59 -35.13
CA ILE A 432 30.21 -14.55 -34.11
C ILE A 432 29.83 -15.20 -32.78
N ALA A 433 30.67 -14.96 -31.76
CA ALA A 433 30.39 -15.37 -30.39
C ALA A 433 29.16 -14.64 -29.85
N SER A 434 28.29 -15.38 -29.16
CA SER A 434 27.10 -14.82 -28.52
C SER A 434 27.49 -13.83 -27.40
N ARG A 435 26.65 -12.81 -27.23
CA ARG A 435 26.71 -11.84 -26.13
C ARG A 435 25.32 -11.78 -25.49
N PRO A 436 24.95 -12.78 -24.69
CA PRO A 436 23.60 -12.89 -24.12
C PRO A 436 23.20 -11.75 -23.19
N PHE A 437 24.11 -10.85 -22.80
CA PHE A 437 23.81 -9.63 -22.04
C PHE A 437 23.52 -8.39 -22.91
N ARG A 438 23.62 -8.51 -24.25
CA ARG A 438 23.56 -7.37 -25.19
C ARG A 438 22.31 -7.40 -26.05
N VAL A 439 21.69 -6.23 -26.22
CA VAL A 439 20.66 -5.99 -27.24
C VAL A 439 21.09 -4.84 -28.16
N ASN A 440 21.02 -5.07 -29.46
CA ASN A 440 21.26 -4.08 -30.50
C ASN A 440 19.95 -3.30 -30.73
N ALA A 441 19.62 -2.42 -29.79
CA ALA A 441 18.26 -1.93 -29.55
C ALA A 441 17.66 -1.10 -30.70
N GLY A 442 18.43 -0.21 -31.32
CA GLY A 442 17.92 0.67 -32.39
C GLY A 442 18.64 2.02 -32.42
N PRO A 443 18.18 3.01 -33.21
CA PRO A 443 18.76 4.34 -33.26
C PRO A 443 18.51 5.14 -31.97
N VAL A 444 19.32 6.18 -31.73
CA VAL A 444 19.25 7.04 -30.53
C VAL A 444 17.87 7.61 -30.20
N HIS A 445 17.02 7.85 -31.21
CA HIS A 445 15.67 8.41 -31.04
C HIS A 445 14.60 7.37 -30.70
N ALA A 446 14.89 6.07 -30.80
CA ALA A 446 13.87 5.05 -30.54
C ALA A 446 13.51 5.00 -29.06
N TYR A 447 12.26 4.68 -28.77
CA TYR A 447 11.76 4.48 -27.41
C TYR A 447 12.08 3.08 -26.93
N VAL A 448 12.39 2.95 -25.64
CA VAL A 448 12.55 1.67 -24.94
C VAL A 448 11.64 1.62 -23.72
N ALA A 449 11.09 0.44 -23.43
CA ALA A 449 10.29 0.23 -22.22
C ALA A 449 11.15 0.23 -20.95
N VAL A 450 10.68 0.94 -19.91
CA VAL A 450 11.29 1.00 -18.57
C VAL A 450 10.23 0.69 -17.51
N PRO A 451 10.62 0.33 -16.26
CA PRO A 451 9.67 -0.02 -15.21
C PRO A 451 8.62 1.06 -14.92
N GLY A 452 7.47 0.66 -14.36
CA GLY A 452 6.35 1.54 -14.05
C GLY A 452 5.46 1.88 -15.25
N GLY A 453 5.46 1.04 -16.29
CA GLY A 453 4.66 1.25 -17.51
C GLY A 453 5.12 2.43 -18.38
N LYS A 454 6.36 2.89 -18.21
CA LYS A 454 6.91 4.08 -18.86
C LYS A 454 7.82 3.71 -20.04
N THR A 455 8.17 4.72 -20.83
CA THR A 455 9.14 4.64 -21.92
C THR A 455 10.08 5.83 -21.84
N CYS A 456 11.34 5.66 -22.25
CA CYS A 456 12.30 6.74 -22.44
C CYS A 456 12.99 6.60 -23.80
N TYR A 457 13.75 7.60 -24.23
CA TYR A 457 14.58 7.47 -25.42
C TYR A 457 15.79 6.58 -25.13
N LEU A 458 16.25 5.82 -26.13
CA LEU A 458 17.48 5.02 -26.00
C LEU A 458 18.70 5.88 -25.66
N SER A 459 18.75 7.14 -26.13
CA SER A 459 19.81 8.09 -25.78
C SER A 459 19.83 8.53 -24.31
N GLU A 460 18.75 8.33 -23.57
CA GLU A 460 18.63 8.71 -22.15
C GLU A 460 19.10 7.60 -21.20
N LEU A 461 19.35 6.39 -21.72
CA LEU A 461 19.88 5.30 -20.92
C LEU A 461 21.34 5.57 -20.52
N GLN A 462 21.68 5.17 -19.30
CA GLN A 462 23.03 5.20 -18.76
C GLN A 462 23.24 4.03 -17.79
N ALA A 463 24.49 3.77 -17.41
CA ALA A 463 24.80 2.73 -16.42
C ALA A 463 24.02 2.97 -15.11
N GLY A 464 23.47 1.89 -14.54
CA GLY A 464 22.63 1.93 -13.34
C GLY A 464 21.15 2.28 -13.58
N LYS A 465 20.74 2.63 -14.80
CA LYS A 465 19.32 2.71 -15.15
C LYS A 465 18.72 1.31 -15.31
N GLU A 466 17.40 1.23 -15.24
CA GLU A 466 16.66 -0.01 -15.39
C GLU A 466 15.88 0.00 -16.71
N VAL A 467 15.78 -1.17 -17.33
CA VAL A 467 14.95 -1.44 -18.52
C VAL A 467 14.10 -2.69 -18.30
N VAL A 468 13.06 -2.85 -19.09
CA VAL A 468 12.22 -4.06 -19.06
C VAL A 468 12.69 -5.04 -20.14
N VAL A 469 13.12 -6.22 -19.70
CA VAL A 469 13.38 -7.39 -20.55
C VAL A 469 12.08 -8.18 -20.68
N VAL A 470 11.74 -8.63 -21.88
CA VAL A 470 10.51 -9.37 -22.15
C VAL A 470 10.85 -10.63 -22.95
N ASP A 471 10.18 -11.74 -22.65
CA ASP A 471 10.30 -12.98 -23.40
C ASP A 471 9.21 -13.12 -24.49
N GLN A 472 9.33 -14.17 -25.30
CA GLN A 472 8.42 -14.48 -26.41
C GLN A 472 6.96 -14.71 -25.98
N SER A 473 6.72 -15.06 -24.71
CA SER A 473 5.38 -15.27 -24.13
C SER A 473 4.78 -13.99 -23.53
N GLY A 474 5.57 -12.93 -23.42
CA GLY A 474 5.19 -11.68 -22.77
C GLY A 474 5.57 -11.60 -21.30
N LEU A 475 6.23 -12.60 -20.72
CA LEU A 475 6.76 -12.50 -19.37
C LEU A 475 7.84 -11.42 -19.35
N GLN A 476 7.70 -10.44 -18.45
CA GLN A 476 8.63 -9.33 -18.35
C GLN A 476 9.43 -9.38 -17.05
N ARG A 477 10.65 -8.84 -17.04
CA ARG A 477 11.46 -8.62 -15.84
C ARG A 477 12.27 -7.34 -15.95
N THR A 478 12.58 -6.74 -14.82
CA THR A 478 13.47 -5.57 -14.77
C THR A 478 14.94 -6.01 -14.85
N ALA A 479 15.75 -5.29 -15.62
CA ALA A 479 17.18 -5.50 -15.69
C ALA A 479 17.96 -4.19 -15.63
N THR A 480 19.09 -4.21 -14.90
CA THR A 480 19.98 -3.06 -14.80
C THR A 480 20.86 -2.94 -16.04
N VAL A 481 20.95 -1.72 -16.58
CA VAL A 481 21.86 -1.35 -17.66
C VAL A 481 23.28 -1.23 -17.08
N GLY A 482 24.20 -2.06 -17.59
CA GLY A 482 25.61 -2.00 -17.24
C GLY A 482 26.37 -0.99 -18.11
N ARG A 483 26.09 -0.95 -19.41
CA ARG A 483 26.73 -0.02 -20.34
C ARG A 483 25.82 0.30 -21.53
N VAL A 484 25.89 1.53 -22.00
CA VAL A 484 25.26 1.98 -23.25
C VAL A 484 26.34 2.35 -24.25
N LYS A 485 26.27 1.83 -25.47
CA LYS A 485 27.24 2.12 -26.54
C LYS A 485 26.53 2.71 -27.75
N ILE A 486 26.92 3.91 -28.15
CA ILE A 486 26.41 4.57 -29.35
C ILE A 486 27.47 4.53 -30.44
N GLU A 487 27.13 4.01 -31.62
CA GLU A 487 28.03 3.96 -32.78
C GLU A 487 27.26 4.07 -34.09
N SER A 488 27.88 4.63 -35.14
CA SER A 488 27.25 4.73 -36.45
C SER A 488 27.35 3.42 -37.22
N ARG A 489 26.23 2.87 -37.69
CA ARG A 489 26.15 1.62 -38.46
C ARG A 489 25.10 1.71 -39.58
N PRO A 490 25.18 0.87 -40.62
CA PRO A 490 24.10 0.73 -41.59
C PRO A 490 22.82 0.26 -40.89
N LEU A 491 21.70 0.91 -41.16
CA LEU A 491 20.42 0.58 -40.56
C LEU A 491 19.50 -0.13 -41.57
N ILE A 492 18.46 -0.77 -41.05
CA ILE A 492 17.37 -1.40 -41.78
C ILE A 492 16.05 -0.91 -41.16
N LEU A 493 15.12 -0.47 -42.01
CA LEU A 493 13.74 -0.14 -41.62
C LEU A 493 12.89 -1.39 -41.72
N VAL A 494 12.14 -1.67 -40.66
CA VAL A 494 11.12 -2.72 -40.62
C VAL A 494 9.78 -2.07 -40.29
N GLU A 495 8.77 -2.35 -41.10
CA GLU A 495 7.38 -1.97 -40.82
C GLU A 495 6.51 -3.23 -40.68
N ALA A 496 5.63 -3.25 -39.69
CA ALA A 496 4.71 -4.35 -39.45
C ALA A 496 3.31 -3.84 -39.11
N LYS A 497 2.30 -4.67 -39.39
CA LYS A 497 0.89 -4.40 -39.11
C LYS A 497 0.26 -5.51 -38.29
N GLU A 498 -0.62 -5.15 -37.37
CA GLU A 498 -1.48 -6.13 -36.71
C GLU A 498 -2.51 -6.69 -37.70
N ASN A 499 -2.83 -7.98 -37.60
CA ASN A 499 -3.78 -8.68 -38.48
C ASN A 499 -5.21 -8.08 -38.47
N SER A 500 -5.60 -7.40 -37.40
CA SER A 500 -6.91 -6.74 -37.23
C SER A 500 -6.89 -5.22 -37.37
N GLY A 501 -5.71 -4.60 -37.43
CA GLY A 501 -5.52 -3.15 -37.32
C GLY A 501 -5.23 -2.46 -38.65
N HIS A 502 -5.53 -1.16 -38.73
CA HIS A 502 -5.11 -0.30 -39.84
C HIS A 502 -3.75 0.39 -39.60
N GLU A 503 -3.24 0.34 -38.38
CA GLU A 503 -2.02 1.03 -37.99
C GLU A 503 -0.76 0.28 -38.43
N THR A 504 0.24 1.05 -38.86
CA THR A 504 1.57 0.53 -39.21
C THR A 504 2.54 0.96 -38.12
N TYR A 505 3.32 0.01 -37.62
CA TYR A 505 4.39 0.27 -36.66
C TYR A 505 5.72 0.11 -37.37
N SER A 506 6.70 0.93 -36.98
CA SER A 506 8.03 0.92 -37.58
C SER A 506 9.12 0.88 -36.52
N ILE A 507 10.23 0.25 -36.89
CA ILE A 507 11.48 0.27 -36.13
C ILE A 507 12.65 0.32 -37.10
N PHE A 508 13.68 1.08 -36.72
CA PHE A 508 15.00 0.99 -37.35
C PHE A 508 15.91 0.12 -36.50
N LEU A 509 16.61 -0.81 -37.13
CA LEU A 509 17.57 -1.71 -36.49
C LEU A 509 18.90 -1.65 -37.24
N GLN A 510 19.98 -2.12 -36.62
CA GLN A 510 21.23 -2.29 -37.35
C GLN A 510 21.07 -3.44 -38.35
N ASN A 511 21.52 -3.23 -39.59
CA ASN A 511 21.58 -4.28 -40.60
C ASN A 511 22.75 -5.25 -40.32
N ALA A 512 22.51 -6.24 -39.45
CA ALA A 512 23.48 -7.28 -39.12
C ALA A 512 22.78 -8.58 -38.68
N GLU A 513 23.44 -9.72 -38.89
CA GLU A 513 22.89 -11.05 -38.58
C GLU A 513 22.65 -11.28 -37.08
N THR A 514 23.34 -10.53 -36.22
CA THR A 514 23.21 -10.58 -34.75
C THR A 514 22.04 -9.76 -34.21
N VAL A 515 21.25 -9.13 -35.08
CA VAL A 515 20.08 -8.34 -34.71
C VAL A 515 18.85 -9.07 -35.23
N GLY A 516 17.91 -9.35 -34.35
CA GLY A 516 16.69 -10.07 -34.70
C GLY A 516 15.47 -9.52 -34.00
N LEU A 517 14.30 -9.81 -34.58
CA LEU A 517 13.01 -9.59 -33.95
C LEU A 517 12.46 -10.92 -33.46
N VAL A 518 11.91 -10.93 -32.25
CA VAL A 518 11.27 -12.13 -31.68
C VAL A 518 10.01 -12.47 -32.49
N CYS A 519 9.88 -13.72 -32.93
CA CYS A 519 8.69 -14.22 -33.62
C CYS A 519 7.66 -14.77 -32.62
N PRO A 520 6.39 -15.00 -33.00
CA PRO A 520 5.41 -15.67 -32.15
C PRO A 520 5.85 -17.10 -31.76
N TYR A 521 5.41 -17.56 -30.59
CA TYR A 521 5.64 -18.94 -30.17
C TYR A 521 4.73 -19.91 -30.93
N GLU A 522 5.31 -20.90 -31.60
CA GLU A 522 4.57 -21.99 -32.27
C GLU A 522 4.95 -23.32 -31.62
N ALA A 523 3.95 -24.07 -31.14
CA ALA A 523 4.16 -25.22 -30.25
C ALA A 523 4.75 -26.48 -30.94
N ASP A 524 4.84 -26.51 -32.28
CA ASP A 524 5.06 -27.73 -33.07
C ASP A 524 6.33 -27.72 -33.97
N GLU A 525 7.17 -26.69 -33.90
CA GLU A 525 8.44 -26.65 -34.65
C GLU A 525 9.65 -26.40 -33.75
N THR A 526 10.85 -26.82 -34.20
CA THR A 526 12.13 -26.52 -33.53
C THR A 526 12.19 -25.03 -33.18
N THR A 527 12.21 -24.73 -31.87
CA THR A 527 12.01 -23.42 -31.23
C THR A 527 12.73 -22.26 -31.92
N LYS A 528 12.13 -21.70 -32.99
CA LYS A 528 12.59 -20.47 -33.62
C LYS A 528 12.15 -19.32 -32.72
N THR A 529 13.10 -18.69 -32.06
CA THR A 529 12.82 -17.62 -31.09
C THR A 529 12.94 -16.22 -31.67
N ALA A 530 13.66 -16.07 -32.78
CA ALA A 530 13.86 -14.80 -33.44
C ALA A 530 14.17 -14.97 -34.94
N ILE A 531 13.90 -13.92 -35.71
CA ILE A 531 14.25 -13.82 -37.12
C ILE A 531 15.35 -12.74 -37.25
N PRO A 532 16.58 -13.09 -37.68
CA PRO A 532 17.61 -12.11 -37.99
C PRO A 532 17.11 -11.12 -39.05
N VAL A 533 17.35 -9.83 -38.84
CA VAL A 533 16.87 -8.76 -39.74
C VAL A 533 17.42 -8.89 -41.16
N THR A 534 18.58 -9.52 -41.34
CA THR A 534 19.18 -9.83 -42.64
C THR A 534 18.41 -10.91 -43.42
N SER A 535 17.62 -11.73 -42.73
CA SER A 535 16.80 -12.80 -43.29
C SER A 535 15.29 -12.53 -43.25
N LEU A 536 14.88 -11.45 -42.59
CA LEU A 536 13.50 -11.03 -42.40
C LEU A 536 12.87 -10.62 -43.74
N LYS A 537 11.64 -11.08 -43.99
CA LYS A 537 10.91 -10.85 -45.24
C LYS A 537 9.50 -10.35 -44.97
N VAL A 538 8.91 -9.71 -45.99
CA VAL A 538 7.48 -9.38 -45.99
C VAL A 538 6.68 -10.67 -45.85
N GLY A 539 5.72 -10.67 -44.92
CA GLY A 539 4.92 -11.84 -44.55
C GLY A 539 5.41 -12.58 -43.31
N ASP A 540 6.63 -12.31 -42.82
CA ASP A 540 7.09 -12.88 -41.55
C ASP A 540 6.33 -12.26 -40.37
N ASP A 541 6.09 -13.07 -39.34
CA ASP A 541 5.42 -12.62 -38.12
C ASP A 541 6.42 -12.30 -36.99
N VAL A 542 6.18 -11.17 -36.33
CA VAL A 542 7.00 -10.65 -35.23
C VAL A 542 6.12 -10.24 -34.05
N MET A 543 6.73 -10.15 -32.87
CA MET A 543 6.06 -9.74 -31.63
C MET A 543 6.26 -8.25 -31.36
N LEU A 544 5.16 -7.55 -31.08
CA LEU A 544 5.18 -6.15 -30.65
C LEU A 544 4.25 -5.92 -29.45
N ARG A 545 4.47 -4.83 -28.72
CA ARG A 545 3.57 -4.32 -27.70
C ARG A 545 2.95 -3.03 -28.18
N MET A 546 1.62 -2.99 -28.22
CA MET A 546 0.86 -1.77 -28.46
C MET A 546 0.65 -1.02 -27.13
N GLN A 547 0.72 0.31 -27.17
CA GLN A 547 0.35 1.19 -26.07
C GLN A 547 -0.60 2.27 -26.58
N GLY A 548 -1.61 2.64 -25.80
CA GLY A 548 -2.57 3.68 -26.17
C GLY A 548 -1.97 5.10 -26.08
N GLY A 549 -2.20 5.93 -27.11
CA GLY A 549 -1.95 7.38 -27.12
C GLY A 549 -0.49 7.85 -27.21
N GLY A 550 -0.24 8.98 -27.86
CA GLY A 550 1.08 9.62 -27.93
C GLY A 550 1.55 10.15 -26.56
N ARG A 551 2.84 10.06 -26.24
CA ARG A 551 3.41 10.48 -24.95
C ARG A 551 4.34 11.67 -25.11
N HIS A 552 4.15 12.73 -24.32
CA HIS A 552 5.13 13.80 -24.16
C HIS A 552 5.91 13.56 -22.86
N THR A 553 7.24 13.44 -22.94
CA THR A 553 8.14 13.30 -21.77
C THR A 553 7.83 12.10 -20.84
N GLY A 554 7.43 10.95 -21.40
CA GLY A 554 7.24 9.71 -20.63
C GLY A 554 5.98 9.65 -19.74
N ILE A 555 5.07 10.62 -19.88
CA ILE A 555 3.74 10.63 -19.24
C ILE A 555 2.68 10.43 -20.33
N GLU A 556 1.68 9.60 -20.03
CA GLU A 556 0.51 9.40 -20.89
C GLU A 556 -0.35 10.66 -20.88
N ILE A 557 -0.40 11.35 -22.01
CA ILE A 557 -1.26 12.53 -22.21
C ILE A 557 -2.18 12.17 -23.37
N GLN A 558 -3.49 12.37 -23.21
CA GLN A 558 -4.40 12.43 -24.37
C GLN A 558 -4.15 13.73 -25.14
N GLU A 559 -2.99 13.83 -25.80
CA GLU A 559 -2.72 14.88 -26.78
C GLU A 559 -2.69 14.27 -28.17
N PHE A 560 -3.28 14.99 -29.13
CA PHE A 560 -3.28 14.62 -30.54
C PHE A 560 -1.89 14.95 -31.13
N ILE A 561 -0.91 14.10 -30.84
CA ILE A 561 0.44 14.18 -31.43
C ILE A 561 0.43 13.32 -32.70
N LEU A 562 0.65 13.96 -33.85
CA LEU A 562 0.69 13.30 -35.15
C LEU A 562 2.14 13.02 -35.54
N GLU A 563 2.69 11.91 -35.05
CA GLU A 563 4.03 11.42 -35.39
C GLU A 563 3.93 10.55 -36.66
N LYS A 564 4.50 11.03 -37.78
CA LYS A 564 4.50 10.35 -39.08
C LYS A 564 5.73 9.50 -39.31
#